data_AF-A0A7L4XVJ9-F1
#
_entry.id   AF-A0A7L4XVJ9-F1
#
_cell.length_a   1.000
_cell.length_b   1.000
_cell.length_c   1.000
_cell.angle_alpha   90.00
_cell.angle_beta   90.00
_cell.angle_gamma   90.00
#
_symmetry.space_group_name_H-M   'P 1'
#
loop_
_entity.id
_entity.type
_entity.pdbx_description
1 polymer ?
#
loop_
_entity_poly.entity_id
_entity_poly.type
_entity_poly.pdbx_seq_one_letter_code
_entity_poly.pdbx_strand_id
1 'polypeptide(L)'
;MLSVTCKIRLSASGVHLFDRVSGINVLLDEVAVPVEQFSRAPRYLSVALTNACDLRCSYCYAPKHAASLDRERVLQWAVELDAAGCLGLGFGGGEPTTYRQFPQLCADITQATSLAVTFTTHGHRLTPALIDSLRGAVHFVRISVDGVGATYERLRGRPFPALVQAAGLLRSLAPFGINAVINADTVGELDLLAEFADAAGASELLLLPEQPTKATPGISDSDAERLVQWVTTATTEVRLAISRSGFEAVLPTAEAIPGESPSTRTCTSMPPACYAPTPTRPWEYLSVNPSSKL
;
A
#
# COMPACT_ATOMS: atom_id res chain seq x y z
N MET A 1 -4.56 -21.16 23.80
CA MET A 1 -3.48 -21.49 22.85
C MET A 1 -3.68 -20.61 21.63
N LEU A 2 -2.82 -19.61 21.42
CA LEU A 2 -2.82 -18.86 20.15
C LEU A 2 -2.38 -19.84 19.06
N SER A 3 -3.34 -20.30 18.26
CA SER A 3 -3.04 -20.96 16.99
C SER A 3 -2.46 -19.88 16.08
N VAL A 4 -1.13 -19.70 16.12
CA VAL A 4 -0.44 -18.80 15.18
C VAL A 4 -0.42 -19.52 13.84
N THR A 5 -1.43 -19.28 13.02
CA THR A 5 -1.49 -19.77 11.64
C THR A 5 -0.59 -18.89 10.80
N CYS A 6 0.73 -19.05 10.96
CA CYS A 6 1.73 -18.28 10.23
C CYS A 6 1.81 -18.76 8.78
N LYS A 7 1.81 -17.83 7.83
CA LYS A 7 2.06 -18.12 6.42
C LYS A 7 3.56 -18.22 6.18
N ILE A 8 3.96 -19.22 5.40
CA ILE A 8 5.36 -19.44 5.00
C ILE A 8 5.50 -19.12 3.51
N ARG A 9 6.48 -18.27 3.18
CA ARG A 9 6.94 -18.01 1.83
C ARG A 9 8.40 -18.45 1.72
N LEU A 10 8.73 -19.10 0.62
CA LEU A 10 10.05 -19.64 0.33
C LEU A 10 10.63 -18.89 -0.86
N SER A 11 11.83 -18.31 -0.72
CA SER A 11 12.48 -17.56 -1.79
C SER A 11 14.00 -17.75 -1.76
N ALA A 12 14.70 -17.11 -2.72
CA ALA A 12 16.16 -17.08 -2.74
C ALA A 12 16.77 -16.43 -1.48
N SER A 13 15.98 -15.64 -0.76
CA SER A 13 16.36 -14.93 0.45
C SER A 13 16.16 -15.75 1.72
N GLY A 14 15.62 -16.97 1.61
CA GLY A 14 15.39 -17.88 2.72
C GLY A 14 13.91 -18.17 3.00
N VAL A 15 13.59 -18.43 4.28
CA VAL A 15 12.23 -18.76 4.73
C VAL A 15 11.60 -17.55 5.38
N HIS A 16 10.51 -17.06 4.80
CA HIS A 16 9.78 -15.90 5.28
C HIS A 16 8.49 -16.34 5.98
N LEU A 17 8.42 -16.08 7.28
CA LEU A 17 7.26 -16.29 8.14
C LEU A 17 6.47 -14.99 8.29
N PHE A 18 5.17 -15.03 8.02
CA PHE A 18 4.28 -13.88 8.13
C PHE A 18 2.98 -14.24 8.85
N ASP A 19 2.63 -13.46 9.87
CA ASP A 19 1.31 -13.52 10.51
C ASP A 19 0.50 -12.26 10.16
N ARG A 20 -0.61 -12.47 9.44
CA ARG A 20 -1.47 -11.37 9.01
C ARG A 20 -2.18 -10.65 10.16
N VAL A 21 -2.37 -11.30 11.31
CA VAL A 21 -3.11 -10.72 12.44
C VAL A 21 -2.22 -9.82 13.28
N SER A 22 -1.04 -10.31 13.69
CA SER A 22 -0.08 -9.50 14.45
C SER A 22 0.75 -8.56 13.58
N GLY A 23 0.85 -8.83 12.28
CA GLY A 23 1.78 -8.13 11.38
C GLY A 23 3.24 -8.60 11.52
N ILE A 24 3.52 -9.64 12.31
CA ILE A 24 4.87 -10.20 12.46
C ILE A 24 5.38 -10.67 11.10
N ASN A 25 6.61 -10.26 10.79
CA ASN A 25 7.30 -10.52 9.54
C ASN A 25 8.75 -10.93 9.87
N VAL A 26 9.10 -12.21 9.69
CA VAL A 26 10.41 -12.76 10.05
C VAL A 26 11.01 -13.44 8.83
N LEU A 27 12.23 -13.04 8.46
CA LEU A 27 13.04 -13.69 7.44
C LEU A 27 14.14 -14.50 8.13
N LEU A 28 14.16 -15.80 7.86
CA LEU A 28 15.26 -16.70 8.24
C LEU A 28 16.17 -16.84 7.01
N ASP A 29 17.14 -15.94 6.90
CA ASP A 29 18.06 -15.85 5.76
C ASP A 29 19.22 -16.86 5.85
N GLU A 30 19.41 -17.48 7.02
CA GLU A 30 20.34 -18.59 7.23
C GLU A 30 19.88 -19.92 6.61
N VAL A 31 18.60 -20.02 6.25
CA VAL A 31 18.00 -21.25 5.69
C VAL A 31 18.03 -21.22 4.17
N ALA A 32 18.91 -22.02 3.57
CA ALA A 32 18.94 -22.18 2.12
C ALA A 32 17.71 -22.95 1.61
N VAL A 33 16.98 -22.36 0.67
CA VAL A 33 15.80 -22.95 0.03
C VAL A 33 16.14 -23.42 -1.38
N PRO A 34 15.84 -24.68 -1.77
CA PRO A 34 15.99 -25.14 -3.14
C PRO A 34 15.07 -24.39 -4.13
N VAL A 35 15.58 -24.07 -5.33
CA VAL A 35 14.88 -23.24 -6.33
C VAL A 35 13.51 -23.80 -6.72
N GLU A 36 13.37 -25.13 -6.75
CA GLU A 36 12.12 -25.83 -7.06
C GLU A 36 11.01 -25.62 -6.01
N GLN A 37 11.37 -25.16 -4.80
CA GLN A 37 10.45 -24.86 -3.70
C GLN A 37 10.09 -23.37 -3.63
N PHE A 38 10.67 -22.52 -4.48
CA PHE A 38 10.37 -21.10 -4.47
C PHE A 38 8.89 -20.84 -4.70
N SER A 39 8.33 -19.94 -3.90
CA SER A 39 6.98 -19.44 -4.06
C SER A 39 6.85 -18.75 -5.42
N ARG A 40 5.84 -19.18 -6.20
CA ARG A 40 5.65 -18.73 -7.58
C ARG A 40 4.90 -17.40 -7.68
N ALA A 41 4.18 -17.04 -6.63
CA ALA A 41 3.48 -15.76 -6.54
C ALA A 41 4.42 -14.61 -6.15
N PRO A 42 4.07 -13.36 -6.49
CA PRO A 42 4.67 -12.19 -5.85
C PRO A 42 4.48 -12.26 -4.33
N ARG A 43 5.33 -11.55 -3.58
CA ARG A 43 5.17 -11.45 -2.12
C ARG A 43 3.81 -10.87 -1.75
N TYR A 44 3.31 -9.91 -2.52
CA TYR A 44 1.99 -9.34 -2.29
C TYR A 44 1.45 -8.68 -3.56
N LEU A 45 0.14 -8.48 -3.62
CA LEU A 45 -0.57 -8.00 -4.81
C LEU A 45 -1.20 -6.63 -4.55
N SER A 46 -0.96 -5.66 -5.44
CA SER A 46 -1.71 -4.40 -5.44
C SER A 46 -2.83 -4.45 -6.48
N VAL A 47 -4.07 -4.23 -6.06
CA VAL A 47 -5.26 -4.30 -6.91
C VAL A 47 -5.95 -2.95 -6.95
N ALA A 48 -6.04 -2.35 -8.13
CA ALA A 48 -6.95 -1.24 -8.36
C ALA A 48 -8.37 -1.79 -8.57
N LEU A 49 -9.12 -2.03 -7.50
CA LEU A 49 -10.46 -2.65 -7.60
C LEU A 49 -11.41 -1.84 -8.50
N THR A 50 -11.27 -0.53 -8.44
CA THR A 50 -11.96 0.43 -9.27
C THR A 50 -11.07 1.65 -9.52
N ASN A 51 -11.32 2.36 -10.62
CA ASN A 51 -10.76 3.69 -10.87
C ASN A 51 -11.66 4.82 -10.33
N ALA A 52 -12.86 4.50 -9.83
CA ALA A 52 -13.75 5.50 -9.26
C ALA A 52 -13.10 6.12 -8.01
N CYS A 53 -13.13 7.44 -7.93
CA CYS A 53 -12.71 8.21 -6.77
C CYS A 53 -13.53 9.51 -6.77
N ASP A 54 -14.02 9.91 -5.59
CA ASP A 54 -14.80 11.14 -5.43
C ASP A 54 -13.92 12.37 -5.13
N LEU A 55 -12.59 12.22 -5.21
CA LEU A 55 -11.60 13.31 -5.19
C LEU A 55 -10.93 13.53 -6.56
N ARG A 56 -10.44 14.75 -6.78
CA ARG A 56 -9.83 15.20 -8.06
C ARG A 56 -8.45 15.85 -7.88
N CYS A 57 -7.64 15.28 -7.00
CA CYS A 57 -6.32 15.79 -6.66
C CYS A 57 -5.43 15.91 -7.93
N SER A 58 -4.79 17.06 -8.12
CA SER A 58 -4.00 17.40 -9.31
C SER A 58 -2.79 16.49 -9.52
N TYR A 59 -2.16 16.06 -8.43
CA TYR A 59 -0.98 15.19 -8.39
C TYR A 59 -1.30 13.70 -8.47
N CYS A 60 -2.58 13.32 -8.57
CA CYS A 60 -2.97 11.92 -8.57
C CYS A 60 -2.64 11.24 -9.90
N TYR A 61 -1.75 10.26 -9.89
CA TYR A 61 -1.39 9.46 -11.07
C TYR A 61 -2.42 8.38 -11.45
N ALA A 62 -3.41 8.11 -10.59
CA ALA A 62 -4.38 7.04 -10.83
C ALA A 62 -5.24 7.33 -12.07
N PRO A 63 -5.55 6.32 -12.90
CA PRO A 63 -6.38 6.50 -14.09
C PRO A 63 -7.75 7.10 -13.73
N LYS A 64 -8.20 8.09 -14.50
CA LYS A 64 -9.46 8.81 -14.23
C LYS A 64 -10.67 8.30 -15.03
N HIS A 65 -10.48 7.31 -15.89
CA HIS A 65 -11.59 6.71 -16.63
C HIS A 65 -12.24 5.60 -15.80
N ALA A 66 -13.57 5.54 -15.82
CA ALA A 66 -14.32 4.56 -15.06
C ALA A 66 -13.96 3.15 -15.53
N ALA A 67 -13.53 2.32 -14.57
CA ALA A 67 -13.28 0.91 -14.77
C ALA A 67 -13.39 0.21 -13.41
N SER A 68 -13.80 -1.06 -13.41
CA SER A 68 -13.99 -1.83 -12.19
C SER A 68 -13.72 -3.30 -12.47
N LEU A 69 -13.13 -3.99 -11.49
CA LEU A 69 -12.92 -5.43 -11.57
C LEU A 69 -14.16 -6.20 -11.08
N ASP A 70 -14.34 -7.38 -11.65
CA ASP A 70 -15.33 -8.37 -11.23
C ASP A 70 -14.93 -8.97 -9.86
N ARG A 71 -15.88 -9.04 -8.91
CA ARG A 71 -15.62 -9.47 -7.53
C ARG A 71 -15.14 -10.91 -7.50
N GLU A 72 -15.85 -11.79 -8.20
CA GLU A 72 -15.61 -13.22 -8.25
C GLU A 72 -14.22 -13.51 -8.83
N ARG A 73 -13.84 -12.79 -9.88
CA ARG A 73 -12.49 -12.85 -10.45
C ARG A 73 -11.41 -12.46 -9.45
N VAL A 74 -11.60 -11.37 -8.69
CA VAL A 74 -10.61 -10.92 -7.70
C VAL A 74 -10.49 -11.94 -6.55
N LEU A 75 -11.60 -12.52 -6.10
CA LEU A 75 -11.59 -13.60 -5.11
C LEU A 75 -10.85 -14.83 -5.63
N GLN A 76 -11.09 -15.22 -6.89
CA GLN A 76 -10.37 -16.33 -7.51
C GLN A 76 -8.85 -16.09 -7.53
N TRP A 77 -8.40 -14.91 -7.93
CA TRP A 77 -6.98 -14.54 -7.90
C TRP A 77 -6.40 -14.61 -6.49
N ALA A 78 -7.15 -14.15 -5.48
CA ALA A 78 -6.71 -14.23 -4.09
C ALA A 78 -6.44 -15.68 -3.67
N VAL A 79 -7.34 -16.61 -3.98
CA VAL A 79 -7.18 -18.05 -3.68
C VAL A 79 -5.97 -18.64 -4.42
N GLU A 80 -5.83 -18.36 -5.72
CA GLU A 80 -4.70 -18.86 -6.53
C GLU A 80 -3.35 -18.35 -6.00
N LEU A 81 -3.27 -17.06 -5.64
CA LEU A 81 -2.06 -16.44 -5.11
C LEU A 81 -1.72 -16.91 -3.71
N ASP A 82 -2.74 -17.14 -2.86
CA ASP A 82 -2.56 -17.70 -1.52
C ASP A 82 -1.89 -19.08 -1.59
N ALA A 83 -2.39 -19.95 -2.47
CA ALA A 83 -1.81 -21.28 -2.71
C ALA A 83 -0.39 -21.22 -3.29
N ALA A 84 -0.05 -20.14 -4.01
CA ALA A 84 1.25 -19.95 -4.64
C ALA A 84 2.28 -19.17 -3.78
N GLY A 85 1.97 -18.91 -2.51
CA GLY A 85 2.90 -18.30 -1.54
C GLY A 85 2.88 -16.77 -1.46
N CYS A 86 1.80 -16.13 -1.90
CA CYS A 86 1.56 -14.70 -1.70
C CYS A 86 1.22 -14.40 -0.24
N LEU A 87 1.78 -13.36 0.36
CA LEU A 87 1.52 -13.02 1.77
C LEU A 87 0.29 -12.14 1.96
N GLY A 88 -0.06 -11.34 0.96
CA GLY A 88 -1.18 -10.42 1.08
C GLY A 88 -1.58 -9.74 -0.21
N LEU A 89 -2.69 -9.02 -0.14
CA LEU A 89 -3.14 -8.13 -1.20
C LEU A 89 -3.64 -6.81 -0.62
N GLY A 90 -3.52 -5.77 -1.43
CA GLY A 90 -3.85 -4.40 -1.07
C GLY A 90 -4.73 -3.75 -2.12
N PHE A 91 -5.85 -3.18 -1.69
CA PHE A 91 -6.73 -2.43 -2.57
C PHE A 91 -6.34 -0.95 -2.62
N GLY A 92 -6.19 -0.41 -3.83
CA GLY A 92 -5.84 1.00 -4.05
C GLY A 92 -6.27 1.50 -5.44
N GLY A 93 -5.47 2.37 -6.05
CA GLY A 93 -5.77 2.95 -7.35
C GLY A 93 -6.80 4.07 -7.27
N GLY A 94 -8.08 3.75 -7.44
CA GLY A 94 -9.19 4.64 -7.09
C GLY A 94 -9.43 4.69 -5.57
N GLU A 95 -10.67 4.91 -5.17
CA GLU A 95 -11.10 4.79 -3.77
C GLU A 95 -11.81 3.44 -3.56
N PRO A 96 -11.21 2.47 -2.85
CA PRO A 96 -11.82 1.15 -2.64
C PRO A 96 -13.22 1.22 -2.02
N THR A 97 -13.47 2.17 -1.11
CA THR A 97 -14.77 2.34 -0.43
C THR A 97 -15.89 2.90 -1.34
N THR A 98 -15.60 3.21 -2.60
CA THR A 98 -16.63 3.48 -3.62
C THR A 98 -17.16 2.20 -4.28
N TYR A 99 -16.42 1.08 -4.17
CA TYR A 99 -16.84 -0.20 -4.71
C TYR A 99 -17.92 -0.83 -3.80
N ARG A 100 -19.14 -0.99 -4.33
CA ARG A 100 -20.33 -1.36 -3.54
C ARG A 100 -20.16 -2.60 -2.67
N GLN A 101 -19.46 -3.61 -3.15
CA GLN A 101 -19.27 -4.89 -2.47
C GLN A 101 -17.93 -4.99 -1.73
N PHE A 102 -17.27 -3.86 -1.47
CA PHE A 102 -15.92 -3.85 -0.90
C PHE A 102 -15.82 -4.58 0.44
N PRO A 103 -16.70 -4.33 1.45
CA PRO A 103 -16.63 -5.06 2.71
C PRO A 103 -16.84 -6.56 2.55
N GLN A 104 -17.80 -6.96 1.70
CA GLN A 104 -18.07 -8.37 1.44
C GLN A 104 -16.85 -9.05 0.79
N LEU A 105 -16.24 -8.42 -0.22
CA LEU A 105 -15.04 -8.95 -0.87
C LEU A 105 -13.88 -9.14 0.13
N CYS A 106 -13.64 -8.18 1.03
CA CYS A 106 -12.63 -8.32 2.08
C CYS A 106 -12.92 -9.51 3.00
N ALA A 107 -14.18 -9.68 3.40
CA ALA A 107 -14.61 -10.79 4.24
C ALA A 107 -14.42 -12.15 3.54
N ASP A 108 -14.84 -12.27 2.28
CA ASP A 108 -14.71 -13.51 1.50
C ASP A 108 -13.25 -13.91 1.30
N ILE A 109 -12.37 -12.95 0.97
CA ILE A 109 -10.93 -13.21 0.82
C ILE A 109 -10.35 -13.68 2.15
N THR A 110 -10.70 -13.02 3.26
CA THR A 110 -10.16 -13.37 4.58
C THR A 110 -10.62 -14.75 5.06
N GLN A 111 -11.85 -15.14 4.69
CA GLN A 111 -12.40 -16.47 4.99
C GLN A 111 -11.81 -17.56 4.09
N ALA A 112 -11.58 -17.27 2.81
CA ALA A 112 -11.12 -18.25 1.83
C ALA A 112 -9.59 -18.44 1.79
N THR A 113 -8.82 -17.52 2.37
CA THR A 113 -7.36 -17.48 2.22
C THR A 113 -6.65 -17.16 3.53
N SER A 114 -5.32 -17.36 3.56
CA SER A 114 -4.43 -16.88 4.61
C SER A 114 -3.78 -15.52 4.31
N LEU A 115 -4.24 -14.80 3.29
CA LEU A 115 -3.69 -13.51 2.88
C LEU A 115 -3.98 -12.40 3.90
N ALA A 116 -3.04 -11.48 4.08
CA ALA A 116 -3.34 -10.17 4.65
C ALA A 116 -4.08 -9.32 3.62
N VAL A 117 -5.27 -8.86 3.98
CA VAL A 117 -6.06 -7.88 3.23
C VAL A 117 -5.74 -6.48 3.75
N THR A 118 -5.31 -5.58 2.87
CA THR A 118 -5.11 -4.17 3.20
C THR A 118 -5.82 -3.27 2.19
N PHE A 119 -5.95 -1.98 2.51
CA PHE A 119 -6.35 -1.00 1.51
C PHE A 119 -5.77 0.39 1.79
N THR A 120 -5.67 1.20 0.74
CA THR A 120 -5.35 2.63 0.81
C THR A 120 -6.62 3.45 0.54
N THR A 121 -6.91 4.43 1.38
CA THR A 121 -8.11 5.28 1.29
C THR A 121 -7.81 6.75 1.51
N HIS A 122 -8.64 7.64 0.96
CA HIS A 122 -8.63 9.06 1.35
C HIS A 122 -9.46 9.35 2.62
N GLY A 123 -10.13 8.35 3.22
CA GLY A 123 -10.76 8.46 4.53
C GLY A 123 -12.17 9.08 4.56
N HIS A 124 -12.52 9.97 3.63
CA HIS A 124 -13.80 10.71 3.63
C HIS A 124 -15.09 9.87 3.48
N ARG A 125 -14.99 8.58 3.17
CA ARG A 125 -16.14 7.65 3.13
C ARG A 125 -16.22 6.73 4.35
N LEU A 126 -15.26 6.84 5.27
CA LEU A 126 -15.25 6.04 6.49
C LEU A 126 -16.38 6.48 7.41
N THR A 127 -17.17 5.51 7.83
CA THR A 127 -18.25 5.66 8.80
C THR A 127 -18.13 4.56 9.84
N PRO A 128 -18.66 4.71 11.06
CA PRO A 128 -18.64 3.64 12.05
C PRO A 128 -19.21 2.31 11.52
N ALA A 129 -20.32 2.36 10.76
CA ALA A 129 -20.92 1.18 10.15
C ALA A 129 -20.00 0.50 9.11
N LEU A 130 -19.30 1.28 8.28
CA LEU A 130 -18.33 0.73 7.32
C LEU A 130 -17.15 0.08 8.06
N ILE A 131 -16.63 0.75 9.09
CA ILE A 131 -15.54 0.23 9.93
C ILE A 131 -15.93 -1.11 10.57
N ASP A 132 -17.13 -1.18 11.15
CA ASP A 132 -17.62 -2.41 11.75
C ASP A 132 -17.79 -3.53 10.72
N SER A 133 -18.22 -3.21 9.50
CA SER A 133 -18.32 -4.19 8.40
C SER A 133 -16.97 -4.71 7.88
N LEU A 134 -15.87 -4.00 8.14
CA LEU A 134 -14.50 -4.38 7.73
C LEU A 134 -13.74 -5.09 8.86
N ARG A 135 -14.28 -5.08 10.08
CA ARG A 135 -13.62 -5.61 11.29
C ARG A 135 -13.31 -7.09 11.12
N GLY A 136 -12.05 -7.46 11.37
CA GLY A 136 -11.56 -8.84 11.22
C GLY A 136 -11.35 -9.30 9.77
N ALA A 137 -11.74 -8.50 8.78
CA ALA A 137 -11.52 -8.76 7.35
C ALA A 137 -10.39 -7.90 6.75
N VAL A 138 -9.89 -6.91 7.50
CA VAL A 138 -8.78 -6.03 7.10
C VAL A 138 -7.71 -6.08 8.17
N HIS A 139 -6.45 -6.14 7.71
CA HIS A 139 -5.27 -6.38 8.55
C HIS A 139 -4.36 -5.16 8.61
N PHE A 140 -4.43 -4.26 7.64
CA PHE A 140 -3.73 -2.98 7.65
C PHE A 140 -4.46 -1.95 6.79
N VAL A 141 -4.39 -0.67 7.15
CA VAL A 141 -4.96 0.41 6.33
C VAL A 141 -3.94 1.51 6.10
N ARG A 142 -3.93 2.11 4.92
CA ARG A 142 -3.19 3.35 4.66
C ARG A 142 -4.16 4.48 4.40
N ILE A 143 -4.04 5.58 5.14
CA ILE A 143 -4.83 6.79 4.91
C ILE A 143 -3.95 7.86 4.25
N SER A 144 -4.44 8.50 3.20
CA SER A 144 -3.70 9.55 2.50
C SER A 144 -3.84 10.91 3.19
N VAL A 145 -2.72 11.49 3.60
CA VAL A 145 -2.60 12.79 4.28
C VAL A 145 -1.52 13.58 3.55
N ASP A 146 -1.91 14.32 2.52
CA ASP A 146 -0.96 15.09 1.71
C ASP A 146 -0.94 16.55 2.15
N GLY A 147 -0.31 16.79 3.31
CA GLY A 147 -0.23 18.08 4.00
C GLY A 147 -1.14 18.16 5.23
N VAL A 148 -1.01 19.25 5.98
CA VAL A 148 -1.74 19.50 7.24
C VAL A 148 -2.59 20.77 7.13
N GLY A 149 -3.79 20.75 7.70
CA GLY A 149 -4.68 21.92 7.74
C GLY A 149 -5.00 22.48 6.35
N ALA A 150 -4.66 23.75 6.12
CA ALA A 150 -4.97 24.46 4.88
C ALA A 150 -4.28 23.85 3.64
N THR A 151 -3.11 23.24 3.80
CA THR A 151 -2.40 22.57 2.69
C THR A 151 -3.16 21.33 2.24
N TYR A 152 -3.61 20.49 3.17
CA TYR A 152 -4.48 19.36 2.85
C TYR A 152 -5.77 19.82 2.15
N GLU A 153 -6.43 20.85 2.69
CA GLU A 153 -7.70 21.34 2.17
C GLU A 153 -7.57 21.85 0.73
N ARG A 154 -6.50 22.60 0.44
CA ARG A 154 -6.16 23.06 -0.91
C ARG A 154 -5.91 21.90 -1.87
N LEU A 155 -5.10 20.92 -1.45
CA LEU A 155 -4.62 19.83 -2.30
C LEU A 155 -5.68 18.75 -2.55
N ARG A 156 -6.46 18.39 -1.53
CA ARG A 156 -7.47 17.31 -1.59
C ARG A 156 -8.90 17.82 -1.77
N GLY A 157 -9.16 19.11 -1.57
CA GLY A 157 -10.49 19.71 -1.73
C GLY A 157 -11.51 19.21 -0.70
N ARG A 158 -11.02 18.89 0.51
CA ARG A 158 -11.82 18.34 1.62
C ARG A 158 -11.34 18.89 2.96
N PRO A 159 -12.23 19.09 3.96
CA PRO A 159 -11.85 19.62 5.27
C PRO A 159 -10.84 18.73 5.99
N PHE A 160 -9.77 19.32 6.52
CA PHE A 160 -8.78 18.58 7.30
C PHE A 160 -9.38 18.00 8.60
N PRO A 161 -10.27 18.69 9.35
CA PRO A 161 -10.89 18.09 10.54
C PRO A 161 -11.67 16.80 10.25
N ALA A 162 -12.27 16.67 9.06
CA ALA A 162 -12.96 15.45 8.66
C ALA A 162 -11.98 14.28 8.44
N LEU A 163 -10.78 14.57 7.92
CA LEU A 163 -9.69 13.58 7.82
C LEU A 163 -9.22 13.13 9.22
N VAL A 164 -9.07 14.06 10.16
CA VAL A 164 -8.69 13.73 11.54
C VAL A 164 -9.70 12.77 12.19
N GLN A 165 -11.00 13.02 11.99
CA GLN A 165 -12.05 12.11 12.44
C GLN A 165 -11.95 10.73 11.77
N ALA A 166 -11.72 10.68 10.46
CA ALA A 166 -11.56 9.45 9.70
C ALA A 166 -10.35 8.62 10.19
N ALA A 167 -9.21 9.26 10.45
CA ALA A 167 -8.05 8.60 11.05
C ALA A 167 -8.37 8.02 12.44
N GLY A 168 -9.17 8.76 13.24
CA GLY A 168 -9.62 8.28 14.55
C GLY A 168 -10.46 7.00 14.49
N LEU A 169 -11.26 6.83 13.44
CA LEU A 169 -12.04 5.60 13.23
C LEU A 169 -11.15 4.38 12.92
N LEU A 170 -10.07 4.58 12.16
CA LEU A 170 -9.16 3.50 11.73
C LEU A 170 -8.45 2.82 12.90
N ARG A 171 -8.17 3.55 13.99
CA ARG A 171 -7.60 2.97 15.23
C ARG A 171 -8.39 1.78 15.76
N SER A 172 -9.70 1.79 15.55
CA SER A 172 -10.57 0.69 15.99
C SER A 172 -10.64 -0.47 15.00
N LEU A 173 -10.16 -0.31 13.77
CA LEU A 173 -10.27 -1.31 12.71
C LEU A 173 -9.07 -2.26 12.68
N ALA A 174 -7.89 -1.70 12.48
CA ALA A 174 -6.62 -2.40 12.28
C ALA A 174 -5.46 -1.41 12.50
N PRO A 175 -4.21 -1.88 12.67
CA PRO A 175 -3.06 -1.00 12.52
C PRO A 175 -3.12 -0.24 11.20
N PHE A 176 -2.71 1.03 11.22
CA PHE A 176 -2.76 1.87 10.03
C PHE A 176 -1.52 2.73 9.89
N GLY A 177 -1.16 3.02 8.64
CA GLY A 177 -0.12 3.96 8.27
C GLY A 177 -0.68 5.17 7.54
N ILE A 178 0.15 6.20 7.41
CA ILE A 178 -0.16 7.39 6.62
C ILE A 178 0.70 7.38 5.35
N ASN A 179 0.08 7.68 4.23
CA ASN A 179 0.78 8.00 2.99
C ASN A 179 0.73 9.52 2.80
N ALA A 180 1.89 10.14 2.55
CA ALA A 180 1.98 11.56 2.22
C ALA A 180 2.76 11.76 0.92
N VAL A 181 2.13 12.37 -0.08
CA VAL A 181 2.78 12.80 -1.32
C VAL A 181 3.64 14.03 -1.03
N ILE A 182 4.93 13.94 -1.35
CA ILE A 182 5.91 14.99 -1.13
C ILE A 182 6.13 15.75 -2.44
N ASN A 183 5.70 17.01 -2.45
CA ASN A 183 5.85 17.96 -3.55
C ASN A 183 6.22 19.34 -2.98
N ALA A 184 6.25 20.36 -3.86
CA ALA A 184 6.61 21.73 -3.47
C ALA A 184 5.71 22.31 -2.36
N ASP A 185 4.45 21.88 -2.26
CA ASP A 185 3.51 22.33 -1.23
C ASP A 185 3.71 21.61 0.12
N THR A 186 4.17 20.36 0.12
CA THR A 186 4.19 19.51 1.33
C THR A 186 5.58 19.26 1.90
N VAL A 187 6.65 19.44 1.13
CA VAL A 187 8.04 19.24 1.60
C VAL A 187 8.43 20.17 2.76
N GLY A 188 7.77 21.33 2.88
CA GLY A 188 7.95 22.24 4.01
C GLY A 188 7.20 21.83 5.28
N GLU A 189 6.35 20.80 5.21
CA GLU A 189 5.47 20.34 6.29
C GLU A 189 5.87 18.95 6.83
N LEU A 190 7.08 18.45 6.53
CA LEU A 190 7.49 17.09 6.91
C LEU A 190 7.43 16.85 8.43
N ASP A 191 7.86 17.82 9.24
CA ASP A 191 7.73 17.75 10.71
C ASP A 191 6.26 17.68 11.14
N LEU A 192 5.39 18.53 10.57
CA LEU A 192 3.95 18.54 10.87
C LEU A 192 3.27 17.23 10.47
N LEU A 193 3.70 16.61 9.37
CA LEU A 193 3.20 15.31 8.93
C LEU A 193 3.63 14.20 9.89
N ALA A 194 4.88 14.22 10.37
CA ALA A 194 5.38 13.28 11.37
C ALA A 194 4.66 13.43 12.72
N GLU A 195 4.50 14.67 13.19
CA GLU A 195 3.74 14.99 14.40
C GLU A 195 2.27 14.56 14.28
N PHE A 196 1.63 14.82 13.14
CA PHE A 196 0.27 14.37 12.90
C PHE A 196 0.16 12.85 12.90
N ALA A 197 1.12 12.15 12.28
CA ALA A 197 1.13 10.70 12.22
C ALA A 197 1.27 10.06 13.60
N ASP A 198 2.17 10.60 14.43
CA ASP A 198 2.33 10.18 15.82
C ASP A 198 1.05 10.44 16.63
N ALA A 199 0.52 11.68 16.60
CA ALA A 199 -0.70 12.04 17.32
C ALA A 199 -1.94 11.24 16.87
N ALA A 200 -2.00 10.85 15.59
CA ALA A 200 -3.05 9.99 15.07
C ALA A 200 -2.94 8.54 15.57
N GLY A 201 -1.76 8.12 16.03
CA GLY A 201 -1.43 6.74 16.38
C GLY A 201 -1.13 5.86 15.18
N ALA A 202 -0.59 6.44 14.10
CA ALA A 202 -0.17 5.70 12.93
C ALA A 202 1.09 4.88 13.23
N SER A 203 1.17 3.65 12.72
CA SER A 203 2.34 2.79 12.90
C SER A 203 3.50 3.16 11.96
N GLU A 204 3.23 3.90 10.89
CA GLU A 204 4.20 4.28 9.87
C GLU A 204 3.75 5.54 9.12
N LEU A 205 4.69 6.42 8.80
CA LEU A 205 4.56 7.50 7.83
C LEU A 205 5.37 7.15 6.58
N LEU A 206 4.67 6.87 5.48
CA LEU A 206 5.28 6.71 4.17
C LEU A 206 5.32 8.03 3.42
N LEU A 207 6.53 8.44 3.07
CA LEU A 207 6.82 9.57 2.20
C LEU A 207 6.85 9.09 0.74
N LEU A 208 6.04 9.74 -0.09
CA LEU A 208 5.86 9.43 -1.50
C LEU A 208 6.32 10.62 -2.35
N PRO A 209 7.58 10.65 -2.80
CA PRO A 209 8.03 11.68 -3.75
C PRO A 209 7.09 11.75 -4.95
N GLU A 210 6.60 12.96 -5.25
CA GLU A 210 5.58 13.16 -6.28
C GLU A 210 6.08 12.67 -7.64
N GLN A 211 5.28 11.82 -8.27
CA GLN A 211 5.57 11.27 -9.58
C GLN A 211 5.05 12.20 -10.67
N PRO A 212 5.73 12.27 -11.83
CA PRO A 212 5.24 13.01 -12.98
C PRO A 212 3.85 12.54 -13.41
N THR A 213 2.95 13.47 -13.69
CA THR A 213 1.64 13.22 -14.28
C THR A 213 1.40 14.15 -15.47
N LYS A 214 0.19 14.13 -16.04
CA LYS A 214 -0.19 15.14 -17.04
C LYS A 214 -0.28 16.56 -16.46
N ALA A 215 -0.45 16.70 -15.14
CA ALA A 215 -0.73 17.98 -14.49
C ALA A 215 0.46 18.52 -13.68
N THR A 216 1.40 17.67 -13.29
CA THR A 216 2.61 18.07 -12.54
C THR A 216 3.84 17.38 -13.11
N PRO A 217 5.00 18.06 -13.18
CA PRO A 217 6.27 17.43 -13.56
C PRO A 217 6.79 16.44 -12.52
N GLY A 218 6.19 16.38 -11.32
CA GLY A 218 6.71 15.62 -10.18
C GLY A 218 7.55 16.48 -9.25
N ILE A 219 8.17 15.84 -8.25
CA ILE A 219 9.05 16.52 -7.29
C ILE A 219 10.26 17.14 -7.99
N SER A 220 10.64 18.36 -7.58
CA SER A 220 11.84 19.02 -8.09
C SER A 220 13.11 18.42 -7.45
N ASP A 221 14.26 18.55 -8.12
CA ASP A 221 15.56 18.11 -7.56
C ASP A 221 15.83 18.80 -6.21
N SER A 222 15.55 20.11 -6.11
CA SER A 222 15.73 20.87 -4.86
C SER A 222 14.81 20.39 -3.73
N ASP A 223 13.57 20.00 -4.04
CA ASP A 223 12.66 19.48 -3.01
C ASP A 223 12.99 18.03 -2.64
N ALA A 224 13.52 17.25 -3.59
CA ALA A 224 14.07 15.92 -3.34
C ALA A 224 15.28 16.00 -2.38
N GLU A 225 16.20 16.94 -2.59
CA GLU A 225 17.33 17.20 -1.69
C GLU A 225 16.85 17.59 -0.28
N ARG A 226 15.84 18.46 -0.17
CA ARG A 226 15.24 18.83 1.12
C ARG A 226 14.61 17.65 1.84
N LEU A 227 13.89 16.79 1.11
CA LEU A 227 13.32 15.56 1.65
C LEU A 227 14.42 14.64 2.18
N VAL A 228 15.50 14.43 1.43
CA VAL A 228 16.65 13.62 1.87
C VAL A 228 17.29 14.20 3.12
N GLN A 229 17.54 15.51 3.14
CA GLN A 229 18.13 16.18 4.30
C GLN A 229 17.24 16.00 5.53
N TRP A 230 15.93 16.11 5.38
CA TRP A 230 15.00 15.89 6.47
C TRP A 230 15.02 14.43 6.95
N VAL A 231 14.87 13.44 6.04
CA VAL A 231 14.87 12.00 6.41
C VAL A 231 16.15 11.59 7.15
N THR A 232 17.30 12.19 6.82
CA THR A 232 18.59 11.86 7.44
C THR A 232 18.81 12.51 8.81
N THR A 233 18.05 13.55 9.15
CA THR A 233 18.24 14.34 10.38
C THR A 233 17.04 14.32 11.32
N ALA A 234 15.86 13.94 10.81
CA ALA A 234 14.64 13.91 11.57
C ALA A 234 14.70 12.90 12.72
N THR A 235 14.21 13.34 13.88
CA THR A 235 13.95 12.49 15.03
C THR A 235 12.44 12.37 15.18
N THR A 236 11.87 11.23 14.76
CA THR A 236 10.43 10.99 14.80
C THR A 236 10.11 9.75 15.63
N GLU A 237 9.02 9.81 16.40
CA GLU A 237 8.49 8.65 17.13
C GLU A 237 7.80 7.67 16.17
N VAL A 238 7.15 8.18 15.13
CA VAL A 238 6.58 7.36 14.06
C VAL A 238 7.69 6.78 13.18
N ARG A 239 7.54 5.50 12.80
CA ARG A 239 8.43 4.85 11.83
C ARG A 239 8.30 5.54 10.47
N LEU A 240 9.43 5.91 9.90
CA LEU A 240 9.49 6.47 8.54
C LEU A 240 9.71 5.37 7.50
N ALA A 241 9.05 5.54 6.37
CA ALA A 241 9.34 4.82 5.13
C ALA A 241 9.38 5.82 3.98
N ILE A 242 10.11 5.49 2.92
CA ILE A 242 10.13 6.27 1.68
C ILE A 242 10.03 5.35 0.47
N SER A 243 9.29 5.78 -0.55
CA SER A 243 9.27 5.08 -1.83
C SER A 243 10.65 5.17 -2.51
N ARG A 244 11.20 4.00 -2.86
CA ARG A 244 12.59 3.81 -3.33
C ARG A 244 12.94 4.62 -4.59
N SER A 245 11.98 4.85 -5.49
CA SER A 245 12.22 5.44 -6.82
C SER A 245 12.90 6.80 -6.80
N GLY A 246 14.16 6.84 -7.24
CA GLY A 246 14.95 8.07 -7.41
C GLY A 246 15.84 8.44 -6.23
N PHE A 247 15.83 7.66 -5.14
CA PHE A 247 16.56 7.94 -3.90
C PHE A 247 17.53 6.83 -3.48
N GLU A 248 17.68 5.80 -4.32
CA GLU A 248 18.45 4.57 -4.01
C GLU A 248 19.92 4.84 -3.68
N ALA A 249 20.51 5.87 -4.31
CA ALA A 249 21.92 6.21 -4.14
C ALA A 249 22.17 7.16 -2.96
N VAL A 250 21.13 7.76 -2.39
CA VAL A 250 21.25 8.92 -1.50
C VAL A 250 20.75 8.61 -0.09
N LEU A 251 19.76 7.72 0.05
CA LEU A 251 19.24 7.31 1.35
C LEU A 251 19.66 5.89 1.70
N PRO A 252 20.00 5.61 2.98
CA PRO A 252 20.15 4.24 3.47
C PRO A 252 18.77 3.59 3.48
N THR A 253 18.37 3.03 2.33
CA THR A 253 17.14 2.27 2.19
C THR A 253 17.39 0.84 2.67
N ALA A 254 16.57 0.36 3.60
CA ALA A 254 16.58 -1.05 3.95
C ALA A 254 15.90 -1.84 2.83
N GLU A 255 16.61 -2.79 2.22
CA GLU A 255 15.94 -3.81 1.40
C GLU A 255 15.14 -4.70 2.35
N ALA A 256 13.80 -4.65 2.24
CA ALA A 256 12.93 -5.38 3.15
C ALA A 256 13.22 -6.89 3.11
N ILE A 257 13.58 -7.42 1.94
CA ILE A 257 14.02 -8.81 1.72
C ILE A 257 15.10 -8.83 0.62
N PRO A 258 16.39 -8.94 0.97
CA PRO A 258 17.48 -8.92 0.00
C PRO A 258 17.36 -10.04 -1.03
N GLY A 259 17.47 -9.73 -2.32
CA GLY A 259 17.45 -10.74 -3.41
C GLY A 259 16.08 -11.08 -4.00
N GLU A 260 14.96 -10.58 -3.45
CA GLU A 260 13.68 -10.58 -4.18
C GLU A 260 13.64 -9.40 -5.17
N SER A 261 13.76 -9.68 -6.47
CA SER A 261 13.50 -8.66 -7.50
C SER A 261 11.99 -8.40 -7.65
N PRO A 262 11.54 -7.14 -7.77
CA PRO A 262 10.14 -6.83 -8.03
C PRO A 262 9.62 -7.58 -9.26
N SER A 263 8.44 -8.20 -9.16
CA SER A 263 7.74 -8.69 -10.36
C SER A 263 7.13 -7.49 -11.07
N THR A 264 7.70 -7.10 -12.20
CA THR A 264 7.34 -5.86 -12.90
C THR A 264 6.07 -5.99 -13.77
N ARG A 265 5.30 -7.05 -13.56
CA ARG A 265 4.18 -7.42 -14.42
C ARG A 265 2.92 -6.62 -14.04
N THR A 266 2.32 -5.97 -15.04
CA THR A 266 0.92 -5.54 -14.95
C THR A 266 0.11 -6.69 -15.52
N CYS A 267 -0.61 -7.44 -14.68
CA CYS A 267 -1.28 -8.65 -15.15
C CYS A 267 -2.72 -8.33 -15.59
N THR A 268 -2.99 -8.45 -16.88
CA THR A 268 -4.33 -8.26 -17.49
C THR A 268 -5.10 -9.58 -17.62
N SER A 269 -4.37 -10.70 -17.60
CA SER A 269 -4.87 -12.07 -17.44
C SER A 269 -3.70 -12.97 -17.00
N MET A 270 -3.91 -13.94 -16.11
CA MET A 270 -2.90 -14.96 -15.76
C MET A 270 -3.21 -16.28 -16.50
N PRO A 271 -2.37 -16.73 -17.45
CA PRO A 271 -2.24 -18.14 -17.83
C PRO A 271 -1.07 -18.82 -17.08
N PRO A 272 -0.95 -20.17 -17.14
CA PRO A 272 -0.22 -20.99 -16.15
C PRO A 272 1.31 -20.86 -16.11
N ALA A 273 1.93 -20.06 -16.96
CA ALA A 273 3.38 -19.90 -17.00
C ALA A 273 3.72 -18.59 -17.70
N CYS A 274 4.53 -17.72 -17.10
CA CYS A 274 5.36 -16.76 -17.85
C CYS A 274 6.41 -16.10 -16.94
N TYR A 275 7.58 -15.81 -17.53
CA TYR A 275 8.80 -15.24 -16.97
C TYR A 275 8.91 -13.72 -17.26
N ALA A 276 9.96 -13.07 -16.72
CA ALA A 276 10.41 -11.65 -16.83
C ALA A 276 10.63 -11.13 -18.29
N PRO A 277 10.89 -9.82 -18.59
CA PRO A 277 11.47 -8.73 -17.76
C PRO A 277 10.88 -7.28 -17.88
N THR A 278 11.58 -6.34 -17.21
CA THR A 278 11.62 -4.83 -17.16
C THR A 278 10.67 -3.98 -16.27
N PRO A 279 11.18 -2.91 -15.59
CA PRO A 279 10.67 -2.42 -14.30
C PRO A 279 10.02 -1.04 -14.32
N THR A 280 8.87 -0.90 -13.64
CA THR A 280 8.35 0.37 -13.12
C THR A 280 7.23 0.10 -12.11
N ARG A 281 7.54 0.13 -10.80
CA ARG A 281 6.63 0.57 -9.70
C ARG A 281 7.28 0.35 -8.31
N PRO A 282 7.03 1.22 -7.33
CA PRO A 282 7.82 1.33 -6.09
C PRO A 282 7.37 0.40 -4.95
N TRP A 283 6.52 -0.58 -5.28
CA TRP A 283 6.00 -1.54 -4.32
C TRP A 283 6.45 -2.93 -4.76
N GLU A 284 6.92 -3.75 -3.83
CA GLU A 284 7.36 -5.13 -4.06
C GLU A 284 6.19 -6.07 -4.37
N TYR A 285 5.30 -5.67 -5.28
CA TYR A 285 4.00 -6.26 -5.53
C TYR A 285 3.66 -6.32 -7.02
N LEU A 286 3.02 -7.41 -7.45
CA LEU A 286 2.35 -7.46 -8.76
C LEU A 286 1.20 -6.45 -8.74
N SER A 287 1.03 -5.65 -9.80
CA SER A 287 -0.06 -4.67 -9.90
C SER A 287 -1.11 -5.12 -10.91
N VAL A 288 -2.38 -5.09 -10.52
CA VAL A 288 -3.51 -5.36 -11.41
C VAL A 288 -4.38 -4.11 -11.51
N ASN A 289 -4.67 -3.70 -12.75
CA ASN A 289 -5.47 -2.50 -13.03
C ASN A 289 -6.62 -2.83 -14.01
N PRO A 290 -7.85 -2.35 -13.77
CA PRO A 290 -8.99 -2.60 -14.64
C PRO A 290 -8.84 -1.91 -16.01
N SER A 291 -7.94 -0.94 -16.12
CA SER A 291 -7.61 -0.21 -17.35
C SER A 291 -6.57 -0.87 -18.24
N SER A 292 -5.82 -1.85 -17.71
CA SER A 292 -4.81 -2.51 -18.53
C SER A 292 -5.54 -3.45 -19.50
N LYS A 293 -5.47 -3.10 -20.79
CA LYS A 293 -6.23 -3.74 -21.87
C LYS A 293 -5.95 -5.25 -21.93
N LEU A 294 -7.01 -6.03 -22.18
CA LEU A 294 -6.92 -7.36 -22.79
C LEU A 294 -6.13 -7.29 -24.10
#